data_AF-A0A7Y7PSB1-F1
#
_entry.id   AF-A0A7Y7PSB1-F1
#
_cell.length_a   1.000
_cell.length_b   1.000
_cell.length_c   1.000
_cell.angle_alpha   90.00
_cell.angle_beta   90.00
_cell.angle_gamma   90.00
#
_symmetry.space_group_name_H-M   'P 1'
#
loop_
_entity.id
_entity.type
_entity.pdbx_description
1 polymer ?
#
loop_
_entity_poly.entity_id
_entity_poly.type
_entity_poly.pdbx_seq_one_letter_code
_entity_poly.pdbx_strand_id
1 'polypeptide(L)'
;MRSFLLCSVLLLLCLPSIAWAQQPDTTRIRLENVDVAPLAADISGWLLLDKDIQTELEGAVYNLYNFKYDKAERQFRSLRRRYPQHPMPYFLLGLSTWWKIMPSNITNKQYDKVFLAYMDTAITRGEALYKKDNRNYEASFFLSAAYGFSARLNAERSNWRKATVESKRALSYLEKSREANGLSPEFLFGQALINYYAPWIADNYPLLRPVMLFFPRGNKQLGLQQLRNVAVNGFYTGPEAKVFLMKILQNQENKPAEALPIAQQMATTYPDNGYFQRFYALMSYQVGDLRECERVSRDILDKINRGMPGYEGISGRYATFFLGSLMESRYQDLDKARDYYQRCVVFSESTGDNQQGFYLYALLNLARISNKQNNPEDATRYYQEVFKKADRKSEAQKEAKAYLQKNNKKKKK
;
A
#
# COMPACT_ATOMS: atom_id res chain seq x y z
N MET A 1 6.18 8.87 2.25
CA MET A 1 6.24 7.48 2.74
C MET A 1 7.13 7.28 3.98
N ARG A 2 8.22 8.05 4.20
CA ARG A 2 9.03 7.97 5.44
C ARG A 2 8.25 8.24 6.73
N SER A 3 7.16 9.02 6.67
CA SER A 3 6.36 9.41 7.86
C SER A 3 5.25 8.42 8.25
N PHE A 4 4.94 7.39 7.44
CA PHE A 4 3.71 6.60 7.61
C PHE A 4 3.78 5.49 8.66
N LEU A 5 4.95 4.88 8.84
CA LEU A 5 5.16 3.84 9.85
C LEU A 5 5.63 4.39 11.20
N LEU A 6 6.11 5.64 11.25
CA LEU A 6 6.60 6.28 12.48
C LEU A 6 5.46 6.54 13.48
N CYS A 7 4.31 7.06 13.02
CA CYS A 7 3.37 7.73 13.94
C CYS A 7 2.36 6.81 14.66
N SER A 8 2.09 5.60 14.17
CA SER A 8 1.18 4.66 14.85
C SER A 8 1.79 4.04 16.12
N VAL A 9 3.12 4.05 16.26
CA VAL A 9 3.84 3.49 17.42
C VAL A 9 4.27 4.58 18.43
N LEU A 10 4.31 5.85 18.01
CA LEU A 10 4.96 6.96 18.73
C LEU A 10 4.21 7.49 19.98
N LEU A 11 3.01 7.01 20.32
CA LEU A 11 2.18 7.61 21.37
C LEU A 11 1.72 6.66 22.50
N LEU A 12 2.38 5.51 22.66
CA LEU A 12 2.26 4.69 23.89
C LEU A 12 3.03 5.27 25.09
N LEU A 13 3.54 6.50 24.99
CA LEU A 13 4.41 7.16 25.98
C LEU A 13 3.70 7.80 27.20
N CYS A 14 2.43 7.54 27.45
CA CYS A 14 1.78 8.04 28.67
C CYS A 14 0.89 6.97 29.29
N LEU A 15 1.46 6.16 30.19
CA LEU A 15 1.02 5.94 31.58
C LEU A 15 1.60 4.63 32.16
N PRO A 16 1.80 4.54 33.50
CA PRO A 16 2.66 3.56 34.12
C PRO A 16 1.93 2.24 34.40
N SER A 17 2.66 1.12 34.47
CA SER A 17 2.82 0.30 35.69
C SER A 17 3.03 -1.21 35.42
N ILE A 18 3.99 -1.74 36.19
CA ILE A 18 4.31 -3.11 36.63
C ILE A 18 4.90 -4.07 35.60
N ALA A 19 6.22 -4.21 35.73
CA ALA A 19 7.09 -5.15 35.06
C ALA A 19 6.89 -6.59 35.55
N TRP A 20 7.10 -7.55 34.65
CA TRP A 20 7.90 -8.76 34.89
C TRP A 20 8.80 -8.98 33.67
N ALA A 21 10.11 -9.00 33.90
CA ALA A 21 11.11 -9.21 32.86
C ALA A 21 11.23 -10.71 32.55
N GLN A 22 11.01 -11.11 31.30
CA GLN A 22 11.40 -12.45 30.83
C GLN A 22 12.84 -12.42 30.32
N GLN A 23 13.65 -13.36 30.82
CA GLN A 23 15.05 -13.53 30.44
C GLN A 23 15.20 -13.97 28.97
N PRO A 24 16.30 -13.57 28.30
CA PRO A 24 16.55 -13.94 26.92
C PRO A 24 17.13 -15.35 26.85
N ASP A 25 16.44 -16.27 26.18
CA ASP A 25 17.02 -17.56 25.81
C ASP A 25 17.40 -17.53 24.31
N THR A 26 18.68 -17.30 24.06
CA THR A 26 19.27 -17.29 22.72
C THR A 26 20.06 -18.57 22.51
N THR A 27 19.39 -19.66 22.13
CA THR A 27 19.92 -20.75 21.27
C THR A 27 18.93 -21.92 21.23
N ARG A 28 18.04 -21.91 20.23
CA ARG A 28 17.46 -23.12 19.60
C ARG A 28 16.50 -22.66 18.51
N ILE A 29 16.86 -22.91 17.25
CA ILE A 29 15.87 -22.91 16.17
C ILE A 29 15.00 -24.15 16.42
N ARG A 30 13.98 -24.02 17.27
CA ARG A 30 12.88 -24.99 17.32
C ARG A 30 11.97 -24.68 16.15
N LEU A 31 11.69 -25.70 15.35
CA LEU A 31 10.56 -25.77 14.42
C LEU A 31 9.25 -25.81 15.23
N GLU A 32 8.96 -24.76 16.00
CA GLU A 32 7.83 -24.75 16.95
C GLU A 32 6.50 -24.32 16.33
N ASN A 33 6.42 -24.11 15.02
CA ASN A 33 5.15 -23.86 14.32
C ASN A 33 5.03 -24.78 13.11
N VAL A 34 4.92 -26.09 13.36
CA VAL A 34 4.03 -26.89 12.51
C VAL A 34 2.64 -26.47 12.96
N ASP A 35 1.89 -25.78 12.10
CA ASP A 35 0.51 -25.39 12.38
C ASP A 35 -0.32 -26.66 12.58
N VAL A 36 -0.35 -27.18 13.81
CA VAL A 36 -1.24 -28.28 14.20
C VAL A 36 -2.63 -27.68 14.17
N ALA A 37 -3.47 -28.15 13.24
CA ALA A 37 -4.88 -27.77 13.20
C ALA A 37 -5.47 -27.94 14.62
N PRO A 38 -6.11 -26.91 15.19
CA PRO A 38 -6.62 -26.99 16.54
C PRO A 38 -7.54 -28.20 16.67
N LEU A 39 -7.47 -28.89 17.81
CA LEU A 39 -8.44 -29.91 18.22
C LEU A 39 -9.86 -29.32 18.07
N ALA A 40 -10.55 -29.74 17.01
CA ALA A 40 -11.97 -29.52 16.69
C ALA A 40 -12.53 -28.14 17.12
N ALA A 41 -12.05 -27.06 16.49
CA ALA A 41 -12.82 -25.82 16.49
C ALA A 41 -14.13 -26.05 15.72
N ASP A 42 -15.29 -25.72 16.31
CA ASP A 42 -16.56 -25.75 15.60
C ASP A 42 -16.60 -24.61 14.58
N ILE A 43 -16.37 -24.95 13.31
CA ILE A 43 -16.38 -24.02 12.17
C ILE A 43 -17.78 -23.91 11.54
N SER A 44 -18.79 -24.58 12.11
CA SER A 44 -20.14 -24.58 11.58
C SER A 44 -20.70 -23.15 11.51
N GLY A 45 -21.17 -22.77 10.32
CA GLY A 45 -21.73 -21.44 10.07
C GLY A 45 -20.71 -20.33 9.83
N TRP A 46 -19.40 -20.62 9.76
CA TRP A 46 -18.40 -19.62 9.40
C TRP A 46 -18.40 -19.35 7.90
N LEU A 47 -18.82 -18.15 7.50
CA LEU A 47 -18.93 -17.79 6.09
C LEU A 47 -17.56 -17.68 5.41
N LEU A 48 -16.51 -17.37 6.16
CA LEU A 48 -15.14 -17.20 5.68
C LEU A 48 -14.58 -18.49 5.08
N LEU A 49 -14.95 -19.64 5.67
CA LEU A 49 -14.48 -20.96 5.25
C LEU A 49 -15.50 -21.72 4.40
N ASP A 50 -16.74 -21.22 4.33
CA ASP A 50 -17.81 -21.79 3.53
C ASP A 50 -17.48 -21.72 2.02
N LYS A 51 -17.45 -22.89 1.38
CA LYS A 51 -17.06 -23.04 -0.03
C LYS A 51 -18.11 -22.51 -0.99
N ASP A 52 -19.39 -22.63 -0.66
CA ASP A 52 -20.47 -22.11 -1.49
C ASP A 52 -20.46 -20.58 -1.47
N ILE A 53 -20.21 -19.99 -0.31
CA ILE A 53 -20.03 -18.54 -0.18
C ILE A 53 -18.78 -18.06 -0.92
N GLN A 54 -17.66 -18.79 -0.84
CA GLN A 54 -16.45 -18.47 -1.62
C GLN A 54 -16.75 -18.49 -3.12
N THR A 55 -17.36 -19.57 -3.63
CA THR A 55 -17.71 -19.68 -5.05
C THR A 55 -18.69 -18.58 -5.48
N GLU A 56 -19.69 -18.25 -4.66
CA GLU A 56 -20.61 -17.14 -4.94
C GLU A 56 -19.89 -15.79 -5.04
N LEU A 57 -18.91 -15.56 -4.16
CA LEU A 57 -18.20 -14.28 -4.05
C LEU A 57 -16.97 -14.17 -4.95
N GLU A 58 -16.54 -15.22 -5.65
CA GLU A 58 -15.36 -15.20 -6.53
C GLU A 58 -15.45 -14.05 -7.55
N GLY A 59 -16.57 -13.96 -8.25
CA GLY A 59 -16.83 -12.86 -9.18
C GLY A 59 -16.88 -11.49 -8.50
N ALA A 60 -17.38 -11.41 -7.26
CA ALA A 60 -17.48 -10.16 -6.51
C ALA A 60 -16.10 -9.64 -6.10
N VAL A 61 -15.25 -10.53 -5.59
CA VAL A 61 -13.86 -10.26 -5.20
C VAL A 61 -13.05 -9.87 -6.43
N TYR A 62 -13.20 -10.61 -7.55
CA TYR A 62 -12.57 -10.24 -8.80
C TYR A 62 -12.98 -8.83 -9.26
N ASN A 63 -14.28 -8.54 -9.26
CA ASN A 63 -14.80 -7.23 -9.66
C ASN A 63 -14.33 -6.10 -8.73
N LEU A 64 -14.20 -6.36 -7.43
CA LEU A 64 -13.65 -5.41 -6.47
C LEU A 64 -12.23 -5.00 -6.86
N TYR A 65 -11.35 -5.98 -7.06
CA TYR A 65 -9.96 -5.72 -7.41
C TYR A 65 -9.79 -5.26 -8.86
N ASN A 66 -10.76 -5.51 -9.75
CA ASN A 66 -10.79 -4.96 -11.10
C ASN A 66 -11.57 -3.62 -11.22
N PHE A 67 -11.85 -2.96 -10.09
CA PHE A 67 -12.54 -1.67 -9.99
C PHE A 67 -13.92 -1.60 -10.66
N LYS A 68 -14.59 -2.75 -10.77
CA LYS A 68 -16.01 -2.87 -11.16
C LYS A 68 -16.89 -2.80 -9.91
N TYR A 69 -16.76 -1.70 -9.15
CA TYR A 69 -17.36 -1.55 -7.83
C TYR A 69 -18.87 -1.81 -7.82
N ASP A 70 -19.62 -1.31 -8.80
CA ASP A 70 -21.07 -1.53 -8.86
C ASP A 70 -21.45 -3.01 -9.02
N LYS A 71 -20.63 -3.80 -9.71
CA LYS A 71 -20.83 -5.25 -9.84
C LYS A 71 -20.52 -5.95 -8.51
N ALA A 72 -19.37 -5.67 -7.91
CA ALA A 72 -18.96 -6.25 -6.64
C ALA A 72 -19.93 -5.93 -5.50
N GLU A 73 -20.29 -4.66 -5.35
CA GLU A 73 -21.13 -4.19 -4.24
C GLU A 73 -22.58 -4.69 -4.33
N ARG A 74 -23.10 -5.00 -5.53
CA ARG A 74 -24.41 -5.67 -5.66
C ARG A 74 -24.41 -7.04 -4.99
N GLN A 75 -23.34 -7.83 -5.18
CA GLN A 75 -23.21 -9.14 -4.53
C GLN A 75 -22.98 -8.99 -3.03
N PHE A 76 -22.14 -8.06 -2.58
CA PHE A 76 -21.95 -7.81 -1.14
C PHE A 76 -23.24 -7.34 -0.44
N ARG A 77 -24.07 -6.51 -1.10
CA ARG A 77 -25.40 -6.14 -0.59
C ARG A 77 -26.39 -7.31 -0.61
N SER A 78 -26.25 -8.25 -1.55
CA SER A 78 -27.02 -9.50 -1.54
C SER A 78 -26.67 -10.38 -0.34
N LEU A 79 -25.37 -10.57 -0.10
CA LEU A 79 -24.84 -11.27 1.07
C LEU A 79 -25.33 -10.61 2.37
N ARG A 80 -25.32 -9.27 2.43
CA ARG A 80 -25.85 -8.51 3.57
C ARG A 80 -27.32 -8.81 3.87
N ARG A 81 -28.16 -9.01 2.85
CA ARG A 81 -29.58 -9.31 3.04
C ARG A 81 -29.80 -10.70 3.63
N ARG A 82 -28.99 -11.68 3.23
CA ARG A 82 -29.04 -13.06 3.74
C ARG A 82 -28.39 -13.21 5.12
N TYR A 83 -27.30 -12.48 5.37
CA TYR A 83 -26.53 -12.54 6.61
C TYR A 83 -26.40 -11.16 7.27
N PRO A 84 -27.53 -10.53 7.69
CA PRO A 84 -27.53 -9.15 8.18
C PRO A 84 -26.78 -8.98 9.50
N GLN A 85 -26.61 -10.05 10.27
CA GLN A 85 -25.90 -10.04 11.55
C GLN A 85 -24.42 -10.45 11.43
N HIS A 86 -23.98 -10.87 10.26
CA HIS A 86 -22.59 -11.31 10.05
C HIS A 86 -21.69 -10.11 9.68
N PRO A 87 -20.43 -10.03 10.17
CA PRO A 87 -19.54 -8.91 9.87
C PRO A 87 -19.06 -8.85 8.40
N MET A 88 -18.86 -10.01 7.75
CA MET A 88 -18.31 -10.12 6.39
C MET A 88 -18.93 -9.16 5.35
N PRO A 89 -20.26 -9.12 5.11
CA PRO A 89 -20.81 -8.25 4.08
C PRO A 89 -20.52 -6.76 4.29
N TYR A 90 -20.48 -6.30 5.54
CA TYR A 90 -20.15 -4.91 5.87
C TYR A 90 -18.66 -4.65 5.68
N PHE A 91 -17.81 -5.60 6.10
CA PHE A 91 -16.38 -5.52 5.88
C PHE A 91 -16.03 -5.44 4.38
N LEU A 92 -16.65 -6.27 3.54
CA LEU A 92 -16.44 -6.27 2.08
C LEU A 92 -16.89 -4.96 1.41
N LEU A 93 -18.01 -4.36 1.85
CA LEU A 93 -18.42 -3.03 1.39
C LEU A 93 -17.45 -1.93 1.83
N GLY A 94 -16.93 -2.04 3.06
CA GLY A 94 -15.87 -1.17 3.53
C GLY A 94 -14.57 -1.35 2.74
N LEU A 95 -14.18 -2.58 2.40
CA LEU A 95 -13.01 -2.87 1.57
C LEU A 95 -13.18 -2.32 0.14
N SER A 96 -14.38 -2.40 -0.44
CA SER A 96 -14.71 -1.70 -1.70
C SER A 96 -14.45 -0.20 -1.59
N THR A 97 -14.88 0.40 -0.49
CA THR A 97 -14.67 1.83 -0.24
C THR A 97 -13.19 2.17 -0.05
N TRP A 98 -12.43 1.32 0.65
CA TRP A 98 -10.98 1.43 0.79
C TRP A 98 -10.26 1.44 -0.57
N TRP A 99 -10.66 0.55 -1.47
CA TRP A 99 -10.08 0.48 -2.81
C TRP A 99 -10.44 1.65 -3.72
N LYS A 100 -11.42 2.50 -3.35
CA LYS A 100 -11.66 3.80 -3.99
C LYS A 100 -10.77 4.92 -3.45
N ILE A 101 -10.18 4.75 -2.26
CA ILE A 101 -9.24 5.69 -1.62
C ILE A 101 -7.79 5.42 -2.08
N MET A 102 -7.44 4.15 -2.23
CA MET A 102 -6.08 3.69 -2.55
C MET A 102 -5.43 4.32 -3.80
N PRO A 103 -6.13 4.52 -4.94
CA PRO A 103 -5.51 5.01 -6.18
C PRO A 103 -4.87 6.40 -6.03
N SER A 104 -5.49 7.26 -5.22
CA SER A 104 -5.06 8.63 -4.93
C SER A 104 -3.88 8.68 -3.94
N ASN A 105 -3.25 7.55 -3.64
CA ASN A 105 -2.28 7.42 -2.55
C ASN A 105 -2.87 7.92 -1.21
N ILE A 106 -4.16 7.63 -1.01
CA ILE A 106 -4.92 7.88 0.22
C ILE A 106 -5.14 9.38 0.52
N THR A 107 -4.82 10.27 -0.41
CA THR A 107 -5.09 11.72 -0.28
C THR A 107 -6.58 12.09 -0.37
N ASN A 108 -7.39 11.27 -1.06
CA ASN A 108 -8.80 11.51 -1.29
C ASN A 108 -9.59 11.16 -0.02
N LYS A 109 -10.29 12.16 0.54
CA LYS A 109 -11.05 12.05 1.79
C LYS A 109 -12.54 11.82 1.58
N GLN A 110 -13.04 11.85 0.34
CA GLN A 110 -14.48 11.81 0.06
C GLN A 110 -15.16 10.54 0.59
N TYR A 111 -14.39 9.46 0.69
CA TYR A 111 -14.88 8.15 1.08
C TYR A 111 -14.65 7.82 2.57
N ASP A 112 -13.94 8.67 3.31
CA ASP A 112 -13.51 8.38 4.69
C ASP A 112 -14.69 8.06 5.60
N LYS A 113 -15.74 8.89 5.58
CA LYS A 113 -16.93 8.71 6.43
C LYS A 113 -17.66 7.40 6.12
N VAL A 114 -17.83 7.10 4.84
CA VAL A 114 -18.52 5.87 4.38
C VAL A 114 -17.71 4.63 4.75
N PHE A 115 -16.40 4.68 4.54
CA PHE A 115 -15.50 3.60 4.92
C PHE A 115 -15.56 3.32 6.43
N LEU A 116 -15.42 4.37 7.25
CA LEU A 116 -15.46 4.22 8.71
C LEU A 116 -16.81 3.69 9.19
N ALA A 117 -17.92 4.14 8.61
CA ALA A 117 -19.25 3.61 8.95
C ALA A 117 -19.38 2.10 8.67
N TYR A 118 -18.81 1.61 7.56
CA TYR A 118 -18.77 0.18 7.28
C TYR A 118 -17.86 -0.59 8.24
N MET A 119 -16.68 -0.04 8.58
CA MET A 119 -15.79 -0.63 9.59
C MET A 119 -16.48 -0.71 10.95
N ASP A 120 -17.12 0.38 11.40
CA ASP A 120 -17.85 0.44 12.68
C ASP A 120 -19.00 -0.58 12.72
N THR A 121 -19.71 -0.75 11.60
CA THR A 121 -20.78 -1.77 11.49
C THR A 121 -20.20 -3.18 11.53
N ALA A 122 -19.12 -3.45 10.79
CA ALA A 122 -18.43 -4.74 10.81
C ALA A 122 -17.91 -5.07 12.23
N ILE A 123 -17.35 -4.08 12.94
CA ILE A 123 -16.94 -4.19 14.34
C ILE A 123 -18.13 -4.54 15.23
N THR A 124 -19.22 -3.78 15.13
CA THR A 124 -20.43 -4.01 15.95
C THR A 124 -20.98 -5.43 15.76
N ARG A 125 -21.06 -5.91 14.51
CA ARG A 125 -21.52 -7.27 14.21
C ARG A 125 -20.51 -8.34 14.65
N GLY A 126 -19.23 -8.10 14.44
CA GLY A 126 -18.16 -8.99 14.89
C GLY A 126 -18.13 -9.14 16.41
N GLU A 127 -18.26 -8.04 17.16
CA GLU A 127 -18.31 -8.08 18.63
C GLU A 127 -19.55 -8.82 19.13
N ALA A 128 -20.70 -8.65 18.48
CA ALA A 128 -21.90 -9.40 18.83
C ALA A 128 -21.73 -10.91 18.56
N LEU A 129 -21.07 -11.28 17.46
CA LEU A 129 -20.77 -12.68 17.14
C LEU A 129 -19.77 -13.29 18.14
N TYR A 130 -18.69 -12.57 18.44
CA TYR A 130 -17.68 -12.99 19.41
C TYR A 130 -18.24 -13.08 20.84
N LYS A 131 -19.16 -12.20 21.25
CA LYS A 131 -19.81 -12.29 22.58
C LYS A 131 -20.66 -13.55 22.75
N LYS A 132 -21.22 -14.09 21.66
CA LYS A 132 -21.99 -15.34 21.69
C LYS A 132 -21.07 -16.56 21.82
N ASP A 133 -19.91 -16.49 21.19
CA ASP A 133 -18.87 -17.52 21.26
C ASP A 133 -17.48 -16.86 21.27
N ASN A 134 -16.85 -16.84 22.45
CA ASN A 134 -15.52 -16.26 22.66
C ASN A 134 -14.38 -17.05 21.98
N ARG A 135 -14.68 -18.21 21.37
CA ARG A 135 -13.77 -18.99 20.52
C ARG A 135 -14.10 -18.90 19.03
N ASN A 136 -14.97 -17.98 18.63
CA ASN A 136 -15.25 -17.73 17.23
C ASN A 136 -14.05 -16.99 16.58
N TYR A 137 -13.17 -17.76 15.94
CA TYR A 137 -11.96 -17.21 15.31
C TYR A 137 -12.28 -16.41 14.05
N GLU A 138 -13.37 -16.71 13.33
CA GLU A 138 -13.86 -15.89 12.22
C GLU A 138 -14.25 -14.48 12.69
N ALA A 139 -15.00 -14.36 13.78
CA ALA A 139 -15.34 -13.08 14.38
C ALA A 139 -14.07 -12.31 14.78
N SER A 140 -13.11 -13.01 15.38
CA SER A 140 -11.80 -12.43 15.74
C SER A 140 -11.03 -11.96 14.51
N PHE A 141 -11.05 -12.70 13.40
CA PHE A 141 -10.45 -12.30 12.13
C PHE A 141 -11.07 -11.01 11.59
N PHE A 142 -12.39 -10.94 11.50
CA PHE A 142 -13.06 -9.73 11.01
C PHE A 142 -12.87 -8.53 11.94
N LEU A 143 -12.85 -8.73 13.26
CA LEU A 143 -12.57 -7.68 14.23
C LEU A 143 -11.14 -7.16 14.10
N SER A 144 -10.16 -8.06 14.00
CA SER A 144 -8.76 -7.72 13.75
C SER A 144 -8.62 -6.89 12.48
N ALA A 145 -9.20 -7.37 11.38
CA ALA A 145 -9.15 -6.69 10.10
C ALA A 145 -9.84 -5.32 10.13
N ALA A 146 -11.09 -5.23 10.63
CA ALA A 146 -11.84 -3.98 10.65
C ALA A 146 -11.17 -2.91 11.54
N TYR A 147 -10.71 -3.29 12.73
CA TYR A 147 -9.93 -2.38 13.59
C TYR A 147 -8.60 -1.98 12.91
N GLY A 148 -7.90 -2.90 12.24
CA GLY A 148 -6.64 -2.60 11.57
C GLY A 148 -6.81 -1.63 10.38
N PHE A 149 -7.86 -1.81 9.59
CA PHE A 149 -8.21 -0.92 8.48
C PHE A 149 -8.66 0.46 8.97
N SER A 150 -9.48 0.53 10.03
CA SER A 150 -9.86 1.80 10.66
C SER A 150 -8.64 2.53 11.23
N ALA A 151 -7.76 1.81 11.95
CA ALA A 151 -6.53 2.35 12.51
C ALA A 151 -5.63 2.93 11.42
N ARG A 152 -5.49 2.23 10.29
CA ARG A 152 -4.72 2.69 9.15
C ARG A 152 -5.27 3.99 8.59
N LEU A 153 -6.57 4.11 8.35
CA LEU A 153 -7.14 5.37 7.86
C LEU A 153 -6.98 6.49 8.90
N ASN A 154 -7.21 6.23 10.18
CA ASN A 154 -7.02 7.24 11.23
C ASN A 154 -5.56 7.72 11.30
N ALA A 155 -4.59 6.82 11.15
CA ALA A 155 -3.18 7.20 11.03
C ALA A 155 -2.94 8.06 9.78
N GLU A 156 -3.58 7.73 8.65
CA GLU A 156 -3.50 8.50 7.41
C GLU A 156 -4.14 9.90 7.50
N ARG A 157 -4.97 10.13 8.52
CA ARG A 157 -5.61 11.41 8.81
C ARG A 157 -5.02 12.13 10.02
N SER A 158 -3.90 11.63 10.56
CA SER A 158 -3.28 12.15 11.77
C SER A 158 -4.16 12.09 13.03
N ASN A 159 -5.18 11.22 13.03
CA ASN A 159 -6.03 10.92 14.19
C ASN A 159 -5.33 9.91 15.12
N TRP A 160 -4.14 10.28 15.60
CA TRP A 160 -3.19 9.35 16.26
C TRP A 160 -3.80 8.61 17.45
N ARG A 161 -4.53 9.32 18.32
CA ARG A 161 -5.17 8.72 19.50
C ARG A 161 -6.11 7.58 19.11
N LYS A 162 -6.98 7.81 18.11
CA LYS A 162 -7.93 6.80 17.63
C LYS A 162 -7.18 5.66 16.96
N ALA A 163 -6.20 5.98 16.10
CA ALA A 163 -5.36 4.99 15.44
C ALA A 163 -4.66 4.04 16.43
N THR A 164 -4.11 4.56 17.53
CA THR A 164 -3.46 3.76 18.57
C THR A 164 -4.43 2.81 19.28
N VAL A 165 -5.60 3.31 19.70
CA VAL A 165 -6.62 2.48 20.37
C VAL A 165 -7.11 1.37 19.47
N GLU A 166 -7.41 1.68 18.21
CA GLU A 166 -7.87 0.70 17.23
C GLU A 166 -6.77 -0.31 16.88
N SER A 167 -5.50 0.13 16.76
CA SER A 167 -4.37 -0.78 16.54
C SER A 167 -4.21 -1.79 17.67
N LYS A 168 -4.35 -1.36 18.94
CA LYS A 168 -4.30 -2.26 20.10
C LYS A 168 -5.42 -3.30 20.06
N ARG A 169 -6.63 -2.89 19.69
CA ARG A 169 -7.77 -3.82 19.54
C ARG A 169 -7.54 -4.80 18.40
N ALA A 170 -7.05 -4.33 17.26
CA ALA A 170 -6.71 -5.18 16.12
C ALA A 170 -5.73 -6.29 16.52
N LEU A 171 -4.64 -5.93 17.21
CA LEU A 171 -3.64 -6.89 17.69
C LEU A 171 -4.20 -7.87 18.72
N SER A 172 -5.07 -7.41 19.62
CA SER A 172 -5.71 -8.30 20.60
C SER A 172 -6.58 -9.37 19.93
N TYR A 173 -7.35 -9.00 18.91
CA TYR A 173 -8.16 -9.97 18.17
C TYR A 173 -7.33 -10.84 17.22
N LEU A 174 -6.24 -10.30 16.66
CA LEU A 174 -5.30 -11.09 15.87
C LEU A 174 -4.72 -12.24 16.69
N GLU A 175 -4.24 -11.94 17.90
CA GLU A 175 -3.69 -12.93 18.83
C GLU A 175 -4.74 -14.00 19.18
N LYS A 176 -5.99 -13.60 19.42
CA LYS A 176 -7.10 -14.54 19.65
C LYS A 176 -7.39 -15.44 18.46
N SER A 177 -7.23 -14.95 17.22
CA SER A 177 -7.42 -15.75 16.01
C SER A 177 -6.22 -16.63 15.66
N ARG A 178 -5.08 -16.52 16.38
CA ARG A 178 -3.83 -17.21 16.02
C ARG A 178 -3.98 -18.73 15.97
N GLU A 179 -4.81 -19.30 16.85
CA GLU A 179 -5.08 -20.74 16.88
C GLU A 179 -5.72 -21.26 15.58
N ALA A 180 -6.38 -20.38 14.81
CA ALA A 180 -6.97 -20.71 13.51
C ALA A 180 -5.98 -20.63 12.33
N ASN A 181 -4.72 -20.24 12.55
CA ASN A 181 -3.74 -20.09 11.46
C ASN A 181 -3.53 -21.38 10.65
N GLY A 182 -3.63 -22.54 11.32
CA GLY A 182 -3.56 -23.85 10.67
C GLY A 182 -4.84 -24.29 9.95
N LEU A 183 -5.96 -23.59 10.15
CA LEU A 183 -7.24 -23.94 9.52
C LEU A 183 -7.35 -23.42 8.09
N SER A 184 -6.79 -22.23 7.83
CA SER A 184 -6.87 -21.60 6.52
C SER A 184 -5.81 -20.51 6.34
N PRO A 185 -5.26 -20.33 5.12
CA PRO A 185 -4.39 -19.19 4.80
C PRO A 185 -4.98 -17.82 5.14
N GLU A 186 -6.32 -17.70 5.19
CA GLU A 186 -6.98 -16.44 5.55
C GLU A 186 -6.54 -15.92 6.93
N PHE A 187 -6.46 -16.81 7.92
CA PHE A 187 -6.09 -16.44 9.29
C PHE A 187 -4.60 -16.08 9.40
N LEU A 188 -3.76 -16.70 8.56
CA LEU A 188 -2.32 -16.49 8.58
C LEU A 188 -1.89 -15.07 8.16
N PHE A 189 -2.72 -14.38 7.37
CA PHE A 189 -2.38 -13.08 6.79
C PHE A 189 -1.91 -12.04 7.81
N GLY A 190 -2.69 -11.85 8.88
CA GLY A 190 -2.36 -10.86 9.92
C GLY A 190 -1.07 -11.19 10.65
N GLN A 191 -0.86 -12.47 10.99
CA GLN A 191 0.36 -12.92 11.65
C GLN A 191 1.60 -12.73 10.75
N ALA A 192 1.46 -12.97 9.45
CA ALA A 192 2.52 -12.78 8.47
C ALA A 192 2.99 -11.31 8.43
N LEU A 193 2.06 -10.36 8.49
CA LEU A 193 2.37 -8.93 8.56
C LEU A 193 3.10 -8.57 9.86
N ILE A 194 2.65 -9.08 11.02
CA ILE A 194 3.31 -8.80 12.30
C ILE A 194 4.72 -9.40 12.34
N ASN A 195 4.88 -10.64 11.87
CA ASN A 195 6.17 -11.29 11.81
C ASN A 195 7.19 -10.50 10.96
N TYR A 196 6.73 -9.85 9.89
CA TYR A 196 7.58 -8.99 9.08
C TYR A 196 7.83 -7.61 9.70
N TYR A 197 6.77 -6.88 10.04
CA TYR A 197 6.87 -5.46 10.39
C TYR A 197 7.40 -5.22 11.81
N ALA A 198 7.17 -6.13 12.77
CA ALA A 198 7.66 -5.94 14.14
C ALA A 198 9.19 -5.78 14.20
N PRO A 199 10.02 -6.72 13.68
CA PRO A 199 11.47 -6.53 13.65
C PRO A 199 11.88 -5.37 12.73
N TRP A 200 11.22 -5.18 11.57
CA TRP A 200 11.54 -4.09 10.66
C TRP A 200 11.38 -2.71 11.31
N ILE A 201 10.32 -2.50 12.11
CA ILE A 201 10.11 -1.25 12.86
C ILE A 201 11.20 -1.06 13.91
N ALA A 202 11.53 -2.12 14.67
CA ALA A 202 12.58 -2.05 15.69
C ALA A 202 13.96 -1.70 15.11
N ASP A 203 14.26 -2.17 13.89
CA ASP A 203 15.51 -1.89 13.20
C ASP A 203 15.55 -0.48 12.60
N ASN A 204 14.47 -0.04 11.96
CA ASN A 204 14.43 1.23 11.23
C ASN A 204 14.05 2.44 12.09
N TYR A 205 13.45 2.21 13.26
CA TYR A 205 13.04 3.25 14.20
C TYR A 205 13.49 2.93 15.63
N PRO A 206 14.79 3.09 15.95
CA PRO A 206 15.34 2.71 17.25
C PRO A 206 14.63 3.33 18.46
N LEU A 207 14.09 4.56 18.32
CA LEU A 207 13.33 5.25 19.37
C LEU A 207 12.06 4.50 19.79
N LEU A 208 11.53 3.63 18.92
CA LEU A 208 10.33 2.84 19.18
C LEU A 208 10.63 1.49 19.83
N ARG A 209 11.90 1.05 19.89
CA ARG A 209 12.29 -0.25 20.47
C ARG A 209 11.74 -0.52 21.88
N PRO A 210 11.73 0.44 22.83
CA PRO A 210 11.19 0.18 24.17
C PRO A 210 9.71 -0.20 24.14
N VAL A 211 8.93 0.41 23.26
CA VAL A 211 7.50 0.13 23.08
C VAL A 211 7.30 -1.23 22.40
N MET A 212 8.19 -1.63 21.48
CA MET A 212 8.12 -2.91 20.78
C MET A 212 8.28 -4.13 21.70
N LEU A 213 8.83 -3.97 22.91
CA LEU A 213 8.93 -5.05 23.92
C LEU A 213 7.55 -5.59 24.35
N PHE A 214 6.50 -4.79 24.18
CA PHE A 214 5.12 -5.16 24.50
C PHE A 214 4.34 -5.76 23.31
N PHE A 215 4.99 -5.88 22.14
CA PHE A 215 4.40 -6.44 20.93
C PHE A 215 4.94 -7.86 20.69
N PRO A 216 4.19 -8.72 19.95
CA PRO A 216 4.70 -10.03 19.57
C PRO A 216 6.03 -9.91 18.85
N ARG A 217 7.01 -10.72 19.24
CA ARG A 217 8.29 -10.82 18.51
C ARG A 217 8.00 -11.40 17.14
N GLY A 218 8.54 -10.75 16.11
CA GLY A 218 8.42 -11.20 14.73
C GLY A 218 9.72 -11.76 14.18
N ASN A 219 9.61 -12.59 13.16
CA ASN A 219 10.74 -13.01 12.33
C ASN A 219 10.48 -12.57 10.88
N LYS A 220 11.36 -11.69 10.38
CA LYS A 220 11.23 -11.07 9.06
C LYS A 220 11.14 -12.10 7.92
N GLN A 221 11.97 -13.14 7.96
CA GLN A 221 11.99 -14.20 6.94
C GLN A 221 10.73 -15.06 7.01
N LEU A 222 10.31 -15.43 8.22
CA LEU A 222 9.06 -16.17 8.44
C LEU A 222 7.86 -15.36 7.93
N GLY A 223 7.79 -14.07 8.24
CA GLY A 223 6.70 -13.19 7.78
C GLY A 223 6.65 -13.11 6.25
N LEU A 224 7.79 -13.01 5.57
CA LEU A 224 7.84 -13.07 4.10
C LEU A 224 7.38 -14.42 3.55
N GLN A 225 7.80 -15.54 4.14
CA GLN A 225 7.39 -16.88 3.72
C GLN A 225 5.88 -17.06 3.89
N GLN A 226 5.34 -16.66 5.05
CA GLN A 226 3.91 -16.71 5.33
C GLN A 226 3.11 -15.82 4.39
N LEU A 227 3.57 -14.59 4.12
CA LEU A 227 2.91 -13.70 3.16
C LEU A 227 2.88 -14.31 1.75
N ARG A 228 3.97 -14.97 1.31
CA ARG A 228 4.00 -15.68 0.02
C ARG A 228 2.99 -16.84 0.01
N ASN A 229 2.88 -17.59 1.09
CA ASN A 229 1.88 -18.65 1.23
C ASN A 229 0.45 -18.10 1.08
N VAL A 230 0.12 -17.03 1.82
CA VAL A 230 -1.20 -16.38 1.75
C VAL A 230 -1.47 -15.80 0.36
N ALA A 231 -0.46 -15.18 -0.27
CA ALA A 231 -0.61 -14.61 -1.61
C ALA A 231 -0.99 -15.65 -2.68
N VAL A 232 -0.56 -16.90 -2.52
CA VAL A 232 -0.86 -18.01 -3.43
C VAL A 232 -2.17 -18.71 -3.05
N ASN A 233 -2.38 -18.97 -1.76
CA ASN A 233 -3.43 -19.89 -1.28
C ASN A 233 -4.64 -19.19 -0.63
N GLY A 234 -4.56 -17.91 -0.31
CA GLY A 234 -5.66 -17.12 0.24
C GLY A 234 -6.66 -16.70 -0.85
N PHE A 235 -7.94 -16.87 -0.58
CA PHE A 235 -9.03 -16.44 -1.44
C PHE A 235 -9.37 -14.96 -1.23
N TYR A 236 -9.72 -14.57 0.00
CA TYR A 236 -10.06 -13.17 0.33
C TYR A 236 -8.81 -12.32 0.58
N THR A 237 -7.87 -12.85 1.37
CA THR A 237 -6.64 -12.15 1.77
C THR A 237 -5.52 -12.26 0.74
N GLY A 238 -5.59 -13.19 -0.22
CA GLY A 238 -4.54 -13.40 -1.22
C GLY A 238 -4.19 -12.15 -2.03
N PRO A 239 -5.16 -11.41 -2.60
CA PRO A 239 -4.89 -10.15 -3.28
C PRO A 239 -4.25 -9.09 -2.36
N GLU A 240 -4.69 -8.95 -1.11
CA GLU A 240 -4.08 -8.03 -0.14
C GLU A 240 -2.63 -8.46 0.19
N ALA A 241 -2.38 -9.75 0.39
CA ALA A 241 -1.04 -10.28 0.63
C ALA A 241 -0.10 -9.97 -0.54
N LYS A 242 -0.57 -10.10 -1.79
CA LYS A 242 0.19 -9.67 -2.99
C LYS A 242 0.50 -8.17 -2.95
N VAL A 243 -0.46 -7.34 -2.54
CA VAL A 243 -0.26 -5.88 -2.40
C VAL A 243 0.81 -5.54 -1.36
N PHE A 244 0.77 -6.20 -0.20
CA PHE A 244 1.80 -6.02 0.83
C PHE A 244 3.15 -6.56 0.39
N LEU A 245 3.22 -7.75 -0.22
CA LEU A 245 4.47 -8.30 -0.76
C LEU A 245 5.11 -7.39 -1.79
N MET A 246 4.34 -6.88 -2.75
CA MET A 246 4.83 -5.90 -3.74
C MET A 246 5.47 -4.71 -3.05
N LYS A 247 4.78 -4.11 -2.07
CA LYS A 247 5.29 -2.95 -1.32
C LYS A 247 6.54 -3.27 -0.50
N ILE A 248 6.54 -4.41 0.19
CA ILE A 248 7.64 -4.88 1.04
C ILE A 248 8.89 -5.10 0.21
N LEU A 249 8.77 -5.89 -0.86
CA LEU A 249 9.87 -6.19 -1.76
C LEU A 249 10.43 -4.91 -2.37
N GLN A 250 9.56 -4.00 -2.82
CA GLN A 250 10.00 -2.76 -3.43
C GLN A 250 10.66 -1.78 -2.44
N ASN A 251 10.00 -1.49 -1.31
CA ASN A 251 10.37 -0.32 -0.50
C ASN A 251 11.23 -0.69 0.70
N GLN A 252 11.10 -1.90 1.23
CA GLN A 252 11.80 -2.34 2.44
C GLN A 252 12.93 -3.31 2.14
N GLU A 253 12.75 -4.23 1.19
CA GLU A 253 13.83 -5.15 0.77
C GLU A 253 14.70 -4.59 -0.36
N ASN A 254 14.22 -3.56 -1.07
CA ASN A 254 14.87 -3.00 -2.26
C ASN A 254 15.13 -4.07 -3.35
N LYS A 255 14.11 -4.89 -3.61
CA LYS A 255 14.13 -6.01 -4.58
C LYS A 255 13.05 -5.86 -5.65
N PRO A 256 13.15 -4.85 -6.54
CA PRO A 256 12.17 -4.63 -7.61
C PRO A 256 12.03 -5.84 -8.54
N ALA A 257 13.11 -6.57 -8.81
CA ALA A 257 13.09 -7.77 -9.65
C ALA A 257 12.22 -8.90 -9.07
N GLU A 258 12.20 -9.07 -7.73
CA GLU A 258 11.32 -10.05 -7.09
C GLU A 258 9.85 -9.58 -7.04
N ALA A 259 9.61 -8.26 -7.04
CA ALA A 259 8.26 -7.68 -7.02
C ALA A 259 7.60 -7.67 -8.40
N LEU A 260 8.38 -7.56 -9.48
CA LEU A 260 7.92 -7.50 -10.87
C LEU A 260 6.94 -8.63 -11.25
N PRO A 261 7.21 -9.93 -11.04
CA PRO A 261 6.28 -10.99 -11.44
C PRO A 261 4.94 -10.90 -10.70
N ILE A 262 4.94 -10.47 -9.43
CA ILE A 262 3.71 -10.25 -8.66
C ILE A 262 2.93 -9.07 -9.24
N ALA A 263 3.63 -7.98 -9.57
CA ALA A 263 3.02 -6.79 -10.18
C ALA A 263 2.40 -7.09 -11.54
N GLN A 264 3.12 -7.83 -12.39
CA GLN A 264 2.61 -8.30 -13.68
C GLN A 264 1.37 -9.17 -13.51
N GLN A 265 1.40 -10.15 -12.60
CA GLN A 265 0.26 -11.02 -12.33
C GLN A 265 -0.96 -10.20 -11.91
N MET A 266 -0.78 -9.25 -10.98
CA MET A 266 -1.87 -8.41 -10.47
C MET A 266 -2.45 -7.50 -11.55
N ALA A 267 -1.60 -6.86 -12.35
CA ALA A 267 -2.04 -5.98 -13.45
C ALA A 267 -2.68 -6.76 -14.62
N THR A 268 -2.30 -8.02 -14.83
CA THR A 268 -2.89 -8.88 -15.88
C THR A 268 -4.22 -9.48 -15.42
N THR A 269 -4.31 -9.89 -14.15
CA THR A 269 -5.55 -10.44 -13.57
C THR A 269 -6.62 -9.36 -13.45
N TYR A 270 -6.23 -8.15 -13.04
CA TYR A 270 -7.12 -7.01 -12.82
C TYR A 270 -6.71 -5.82 -13.70
N PRO A 271 -6.97 -5.89 -15.02
CA PRO A 271 -6.47 -4.92 -15.99
C PRO A 271 -7.01 -3.50 -15.81
N ASP A 272 -8.12 -3.32 -15.10
CA ASP A 272 -8.73 -2.00 -14.88
C ASP A 272 -8.41 -1.43 -13.49
N ASN A 273 -7.46 -2.04 -12.77
CA ASN A 273 -6.95 -1.50 -11.52
C ASN A 273 -5.77 -0.56 -11.76
N GLY A 274 -6.04 0.74 -11.72
CA GLY A 274 -5.02 1.78 -11.91
C GLY A 274 -3.87 1.71 -10.90
N TYR A 275 -4.09 1.20 -9.68
CA TYR A 275 -3.04 0.99 -8.69
C TYR A 275 -2.09 -0.14 -9.10
N PHE A 276 -2.61 -1.30 -9.54
CA PHE A 276 -1.77 -2.43 -9.97
C PHE A 276 -1.02 -2.14 -11.27
N GLN A 277 -1.68 -1.52 -12.25
CA GLN A 277 -1.02 -1.12 -13.49
C GLN A 277 0.11 -0.12 -13.24
N ARG A 278 -0.10 0.88 -12.38
CA ARG A 278 0.94 1.84 -11.99
C ARG A 278 2.11 1.14 -11.31
N PHE A 279 1.84 0.18 -10.42
CA PHE A 279 2.90 -0.56 -9.76
C PHE A 279 3.69 -1.42 -10.74
N TYR A 280 3.02 -2.07 -11.71
CA TYR A 280 3.68 -2.82 -12.76
C TYR A 280 4.58 -1.93 -13.63
N ALA A 281 4.08 -0.77 -14.09
CA ALA A 281 4.89 0.20 -14.84
C ALA A 281 6.14 0.64 -14.06
N LEU A 282 6.01 0.87 -12.74
CA LEU A 282 7.13 1.21 -11.86
C LEU A 282 8.17 0.08 -11.79
N MET A 283 7.74 -1.16 -11.57
CA MET A 283 8.65 -2.30 -11.50
C MET A 283 9.36 -2.52 -12.83
N SER A 284 8.63 -2.47 -13.95
CA SER A 284 9.21 -2.58 -15.29
C SER A 284 10.25 -1.48 -15.55
N TYR A 285 9.96 -0.24 -15.15
CA TYR A 285 10.92 0.86 -15.27
C TYR A 285 12.21 0.60 -14.46
N GLN A 286 12.07 0.15 -13.20
CA GLN A 286 13.22 -0.06 -12.31
C GLN A 286 14.09 -1.26 -12.67
N VAL A 287 13.49 -2.31 -13.22
CA VAL A 287 14.20 -3.51 -13.68
C VAL A 287 14.77 -3.32 -15.09
N GLY A 288 14.36 -2.27 -15.80
CA GLY A 288 14.80 -2.00 -17.18
C GLY A 288 14.03 -2.78 -18.24
N ASP A 289 12.87 -3.35 -17.91
CA ASP A 289 11.92 -3.87 -18.89
C ASP A 289 11.17 -2.71 -19.56
N LEU A 290 11.91 -2.00 -20.41
CA LEU A 290 11.45 -0.78 -21.04
C LEU A 290 10.29 -1.00 -22.01
N ARG A 291 10.18 -2.21 -22.60
CA ARG A 291 9.08 -2.55 -23.51
C ARG A 291 7.75 -2.58 -22.75
N GLU A 292 7.69 -3.32 -21.64
CA GLU A 292 6.46 -3.38 -20.85
C GLU A 292 6.19 -2.06 -20.11
N CYS A 293 7.24 -1.38 -19.65
CA CYS A 293 7.09 -0.05 -19.06
C CYS A 293 6.39 0.92 -20.02
N GLU A 294 6.82 0.97 -21.29
CA GLU A 294 6.19 1.81 -22.30
C GLU A 294 4.75 1.39 -22.59
N ARG A 295 4.51 0.10 -22.84
CA ARG A 295 3.18 -0.42 -23.16
C ARG A 295 2.17 -0.11 -22.05
N VAL A 296 2.53 -0.41 -20.81
CA VAL A 296 1.66 -0.18 -19.64
C VAL A 296 1.47 1.31 -19.39
N SER A 297 2.51 2.14 -19.55
CA SER A 297 2.39 3.60 -19.39
C SER A 297 1.44 4.21 -20.42
N ARG A 298 1.47 3.74 -21.68
CA ARG A 298 0.52 4.18 -22.71
C ARG A 298 -0.92 3.78 -22.39
N ASP A 299 -1.13 2.55 -21.92
CA ASP A 299 -2.45 2.06 -21.48
C ASP A 299 -2.99 2.89 -20.29
N ILE A 300 -2.14 3.24 -19.32
CA ILE A 300 -2.52 4.13 -18.22
C ILE A 300 -3.02 5.49 -18.75
N LEU A 301 -2.33 6.09 -19.72
CA LEU A 301 -2.73 7.38 -20.29
C LEU A 301 -4.03 7.30 -21.09
N ASP A 302 -4.25 6.22 -21.85
CA ASP A 302 -5.53 5.97 -22.53
C ASP A 302 -6.69 5.90 -21.52
N LYS A 303 -6.51 5.13 -20.44
CA LYS A 303 -7.55 4.95 -19.42
C LYS A 303 -7.82 6.22 -18.61
N ILE A 304 -6.81 7.06 -18.40
CA ILE A 304 -6.99 8.41 -17.86
C ILE A 304 -7.85 9.26 -18.81
N ASN A 305 -7.54 9.27 -20.12
CA ASN A 305 -8.31 10.03 -21.11
C ASN A 305 -9.76 9.57 -21.21
N ARG A 306 -10.02 8.28 -20.96
CA ARG A 306 -11.37 7.70 -20.92
C ARG A 306 -12.11 7.92 -19.59
N GLY A 307 -11.46 8.53 -18.60
CA GLY A 307 -12.06 8.79 -17.28
C GLY A 307 -12.35 7.52 -16.47
N MET A 308 -11.54 6.46 -16.63
CA MET A 308 -11.78 5.20 -15.92
C MET A 308 -11.55 5.35 -14.39
N PRO A 309 -12.37 4.71 -13.54
CA PRO A 309 -12.19 4.78 -12.09
C PRO A 309 -10.80 4.33 -11.63
N GLY A 310 -10.20 5.08 -10.69
CA GLY A 310 -8.87 4.78 -10.15
C GLY A 310 -7.69 5.15 -11.06
N TYR A 311 -7.94 5.74 -12.24
CA TYR A 311 -6.93 6.32 -13.11
C TYR A 311 -6.85 7.83 -12.89
N GLU A 312 -6.12 8.20 -11.85
CA GLU A 312 -5.99 9.59 -11.39
C GLU A 312 -4.62 10.19 -11.73
N GLY A 313 -4.41 11.47 -11.37
CA GLY A 313 -3.18 12.20 -11.68
C GLY A 313 -1.90 11.52 -11.19
N ILE A 314 -1.94 10.73 -10.11
CA ILE A 314 -0.76 9.97 -9.64
C ILE A 314 -0.33 8.93 -10.67
N SER A 315 -1.28 8.23 -11.31
CA SER A 315 -0.96 7.29 -12.38
C SER A 315 -0.42 8.02 -13.61
N GLY A 316 -0.98 9.18 -13.94
CA GLY A 316 -0.49 10.06 -15.00
C GLY A 316 0.95 10.51 -14.77
N ARG A 317 1.30 10.91 -13.53
CA ARG A 317 2.66 11.30 -13.14
C ARG A 317 3.68 10.20 -13.44
N TYR A 318 3.40 8.96 -13.02
CA TYR A 318 4.30 7.83 -13.25
C TYR A 318 4.46 7.56 -14.74
N ALA A 319 3.34 7.37 -15.45
CA ALA A 319 3.34 7.01 -16.86
C ALA A 319 4.06 8.05 -17.73
N THR A 320 3.78 9.34 -17.51
CA THR A 320 4.43 10.43 -18.26
C THR A 320 5.91 10.58 -17.92
N PHE A 321 6.32 10.42 -16.66
CA PHE A 321 7.75 10.43 -16.32
C PHE A 321 8.51 9.32 -17.05
N PHE A 322 7.98 8.10 -17.04
CA PHE A 322 8.60 6.96 -17.71
C PHE A 322 8.67 7.18 -19.22
N LEU A 323 7.56 7.56 -19.86
CA LEU A 323 7.53 7.84 -21.29
C LEU A 323 8.51 8.97 -21.68
N GLY A 324 8.62 10.02 -20.87
CA GLY A 324 9.62 11.08 -21.07
C GLY A 324 11.06 10.55 -21.06
N SER A 325 11.38 9.71 -20.08
CA SER A 325 12.69 9.03 -19.97
C SER A 325 12.99 8.11 -21.16
N LEU A 326 12.00 7.36 -21.63
CA LEU A 326 12.10 6.52 -22.82
C LEU A 326 12.32 7.35 -24.09
N MET A 327 11.57 8.44 -24.28
CA MET A 327 11.73 9.34 -25.43
C MET A 327 13.12 9.98 -25.44
N GLU A 328 13.64 10.39 -24.28
CA GLU A 328 14.96 11.00 -24.15
C GLU A 328 16.10 10.00 -24.41
N SER A 329 16.02 8.80 -23.83
CA SER A 329 17.14 7.85 -23.82
C SER A 329 17.15 6.87 -25.00
N ARG A 330 16.02 6.24 -25.30
CA ARG A 330 15.89 5.20 -26.33
C ARG A 330 15.60 5.77 -27.70
N TYR A 331 14.65 6.70 -27.79
CA TYR A 331 14.21 7.26 -29.06
C TYR A 331 14.95 8.54 -29.47
N GLN A 332 15.67 9.16 -28.52
CA GLN A 332 16.39 10.42 -28.72
C GLN A 332 15.48 11.56 -29.25
N ASP A 333 14.17 11.48 -28.98
CA ASP A 333 13.16 12.45 -29.36
C ASP A 333 12.97 13.44 -28.21
N LEU A 334 13.80 14.49 -28.20
CA LEU A 334 13.82 15.48 -27.13
C LEU A 334 12.53 16.30 -27.04
N ASP A 335 11.82 16.50 -28.16
CA ASP A 335 10.57 17.25 -28.16
C ASP A 335 9.43 16.44 -27.53
N LYS A 336 9.31 15.14 -27.85
CA LYS A 336 8.37 14.27 -27.13
C LYS A 336 8.76 14.05 -25.68
N ALA A 337 10.06 13.94 -25.38
CA ALA A 337 10.52 13.86 -23.99
C ALA A 337 10.09 15.10 -23.19
N ARG A 338 10.26 16.29 -23.76
CA ARG A 338 9.81 17.56 -23.18
C ARG A 338 8.30 17.56 -22.92
N ASP A 339 7.48 17.17 -23.90
CA ASP A 339 6.01 17.06 -23.72
C ASP A 339 5.65 16.17 -22.53
N TYR A 340 6.19 14.96 -22.48
CA TYR A 340 5.89 14.02 -21.40
C TYR A 340 6.36 14.53 -20.04
N TYR A 341 7.55 15.12 -19.93
CA TYR A 341 8.01 15.69 -18.67
C TYR A 341 7.15 16.89 -18.23
N GLN A 342 6.69 17.75 -19.15
CA GLN A 342 5.75 18.83 -18.83
C GLN A 342 4.44 18.28 -18.28
N ARG A 343 3.89 17.23 -18.92
CA ARG A 343 2.68 16.56 -18.42
C ARG A 343 2.90 15.91 -17.05
N CYS A 344 4.08 15.35 -16.79
CA CYS A 344 4.44 14.84 -15.47
C CYS A 344 4.42 15.94 -14.40
N VAL A 345 4.93 17.14 -14.71
CA VAL A 345 4.86 18.30 -13.82
C VAL A 345 3.41 18.67 -13.53
N VAL A 346 2.57 18.81 -14.55
CA VAL A 346 1.14 19.14 -14.41
C VAL A 346 0.41 18.09 -13.54
N PHE A 347 0.62 16.80 -13.80
CA PHE A 347 0.02 15.74 -12.99
C PHE A 347 0.48 15.79 -11.54
N SER A 348 1.78 16.04 -11.29
CA SER A 348 2.32 16.15 -9.93
C SER A 348 1.75 17.34 -9.17
N GLU A 349 1.57 18.48 -9.83
CA GLU A 349 0.95 19.67 -9.25
C GLU A 349 -0.52 19.42 -8.90
N SER A 350 -1.27 18.74 -9.79
CA SER A 350 -2.68 18.39 -9.58
C SER A 350 -2.91 17.49 -8.36
N THR A 351 -1.91 16.71 -7.95
CA THR A 351 -1.99 15.80 -6.78
C THR A 351 -1.25 16.32 -5.55
N GLY A 352 -0.65 17.52 -5.62
CA GLY A 352 0.16 18.08 -4.53
C GLY A 352 1.51 17.40 -4.30
N ASP A 353 1.93 16.47 -5.16
CA ASP A 353 3.21 15.76 -5.07
C ASP A 353 4.36 16.55 -5.74
N ASN A 354 4.53 17.81 -5.35
CA ASN A 354 5.36 18.80 -6.06
C ASN A 354 6.66 19.19 -5.33
N GLN A 355 7.19 18.29 -4.48
CA GLN A 355 8.36 18.56 -3.63
C GLN A 355 9.48 17.51 -3.76
N GLN A 356 9.25 16.37 -4.41
CA GLN A 356 10.22 15.28 -4.46
C GLN A 356 9.96 14.31 -5.62
N GLY A 357 10.89 13.37 -5.83
CA GLY A 357 10.71 12.26 -6.77
C GLY A 357 10.52 12.75 -8.21
N PHE A 358 9.57 12.13 -8.93
CA PHE A 358 9.36 12.38 -10.36
C PHE A 358 9.11 13.83 -10.73
N TYR A 359 8.49 14.64 -9.86
CA TYR A 359 8.33 16.07 -10.11
C TYR A 359 9.68 16.79 -10.28
N LEU A 360 10.60 16.62 -9.32
CA LEU A 360 11.91 17.27 -9.37
C LEU A 360 12.75 16.74 -10.52
N TYR A 361 12.72 15.43 -10.78
CA TYR A 361 13.46 14.83 -11.89
C TYR A 361 12.90 15.24 -13.26
N ALA A 362 11.59 15.41 -13.40
CA ALA A 362 10.99 15.95 -14.62
C ALA A 362 11.46 17.39 -14.86
N LEU A 363 11.44 18.25 -13.83
CA LEU A 363 11.97 19.63 -13.95
C LEU A 363 13.46 19.66 -14.32
N LEU A 364 14.27 18.79 -13.71
CA LEU A 364 15.69 18.67 -14.07
C LEU A 364 15.89 18.28 -15.52
N ASN A 365 15.17 17.28 -16.00
CA ASN A 365 15.28 16.84 -17.39
C ASN A 365 14.76 17.91 -18.36
N LEU A 366 13.67 18.62 -18.02
CA LEU A 366 13.23 19.79 -18.78
C LEU A 366 14.30 20.89 -18.84
N ALA A 367 14.99 21.15 -17.74
CA ALA A 367 16.07 22.13 -17.69
C ALA A 367 17.25 21.72 -18.58
N ARG A 368 17.65 20.44 -18.52
CA ARG A 368 18.72 19.86 -19.35
C ARG A 368 18.37 19.89 -20.83
N ILE A 369 17.14 19.50 -21.20
CA ILE A 369 16.63 19.55 -22.58
C ILE A 369 16.64 20.99 -23.10
N SER A 370 16.09 21.93 -22.32
CA SER A 370 16.05 23.35 -22.69
C SER A 370 17.45 23.91 -22.91
N ASN A 371 18.41 23.53 -22.06
CA ASN A 371 19.81 23.94 -22.22
C ASN A 371 20.47 23.32 -23.46
N LYS A 372 20.18 22.06 -23.80
CA LYS A 372 20.65 21.42 -25.04
C LYS A 372 20.06 22.07 -26.30
N GLN A 373 18.82 22.55 -26.22
CA GLN A 373 18.11 23.22 -27.32
C GLN A 373 18.42 24.73 -27.41
N ASN A 374 19.46 25.21 -26.72
CA ASN A 374 19.83 26.64 -26.68
C ASN A 374 18.69 27.57 -26.22
N ASN A 375 17.84 27.11 -25.31
CA ASN A 375 16.82 27.91 -24.64
C ASN A 375 17.21 28.14 -23.16
N PRO A 376 18.11 29.11 -22.87
CA PRO A 376 18.65 29.33 -21.53
C PRO A 376 17.64 29.95 -20.56
N GLU A 377 16.58 30.59 -21.05
CA GLU A 377 15.53 31.18 -20.22
C GLU A 377 14.69 30.10 -19.56
N ASP A 378 14.16 29.16 -20.34
CA ASP A 378 13.41 28.01 -19.83
C ASP A 378 14.28 27.12 -18.94
N ALA A 379 15.54 26.87 -19.34
CA ALA A 379 16.49 26.13 -18.51
C ALA A 379 16.68 26.79 -17.13
N THR A 380 16.85 28.11 -17.11
CA THR A 380 16.98 28.88 -15.86
C THR A 380 15.72 28.77 -15.01
N ARG A 381 14.52 28.90 -15.61
CA ARG A 381 13.24 28.78 -14.91
C ARG A 381 13.11 27.43 -14.22
N TYR A 382 13.34 26.34 -14.93
CA TYR A 382 13.22 24.98 -14.35
C TYR A 382 14.27 24.73 -13.26
N TYR A 383 15.53 25.13 -13.46
CA TYR A 383 16.56 24.99 -12.42
C TYR A 383 16.26 25.84 -11.17
N GLN A 384 15.68 27.03 -11.32
CA GLN A 384 15.24 27.82 -10.17
C GLN A 384 14.17 27.09 -9.34
N GLU A 385 13.18 26.47 -10.00
CA GLU A 385 12.15 25.70 -9.30
C GLU A 385 12.73 24.48 -8.58
N VAL A 386 13.64 23.74 -9.22
CA VAL A 386 14.36 22.64 -8.56
C VAL A 386 15.15 23.15 -7.35
N PHE A 387 15.89 24.25 -7.49
CA PHE A 387 16.68 24.81 -6.39
C PHE A 387 15.84 25.22 -5.18
N LYS A 388 14.64 25.76 -5.41
CA LYS A 388 13.70 26.17 -4.35
C LYS A 388 13.09 24.97 -3.60
N LYS A 389 12.74 23.91 -4.32
CA LYS A 389 11.91 22.81 -3.80
C LYS A 389 12.69 21.57 -3.38
N ALA A 390 13.84 21.31 -3.99
CA ALA A 390 14.65 20.14 -3.68
C ALA A 390 15.27 20.22 -2.27
N ASP A 391 15.37 19.07 -1.61
CA ASP A 391 16.03 18.94 -0.31
C ASP A 391 17.43 19.56 -0.34
N ARG A 392 17.76 20.28 0.73
CA ARG A 392 19.09 20.87 0.89
C ARG A 392 20.15 19.78 0.82
N LYS A 393 21.17 19.98 -0.01
CA LYS A 393 22.28 19.06 -0.29
C LYS A 393 21.93 17.83 -1.15
N SER A 394 20.71 17.71 -1.66
CA SER A 394 20.40 16.69 -2.68
C SER A 394 21.21 16.94 -3.97
N GLU A 395 21.49 15.89 -4.74
CA GLU A 395 22.18 16.03 -6.04
C GLU A 395 21.40 16.94 -7.00
N ALA A 396 20.06 16.83 -6.98
CA ALA A 396 19.17 17.72 -7.74
C ALA A 396 19.40 19.20 -7.42
N GLN A 397 19.49 19.54 -6.12
CA GLN A 397 19.74 20.92 -5.69
C GLN A 397 21.16 21.39 -6.07
N LYS A 398 22.17 20.51 -5.93
CA LYS A 398 23.56 20.82 -6.27
C LYS A 398 23.70 21.15 -7.76
N GLU A 399 23.11 20.34 -8.63
CA GLU A 399 23.10 20.57 -10.07
C GLU A 399 22.45 21.92 -10.41
N ALA A 400 21.24 22.16 -9.87
CA ALA A 400 20.53 23.40 -10.10
C ALA A 400 21.35 24.63 -9.65
N LYS A 401 21.95 24.57 -8.46
CA LYS A 401 22.81 25.65 -7.94
C LYS A 401 24.01 25.91 -8.86
N ALA A 402 24.69 24.86 -9.32
CA ALA A 402 25.85 24.97 -10.19
C ALA A 402 25.49 25.64 -11.53
N TYR A 403 24.36 25.26 -12.13
CA TYR A 403 23.87 25.88 -13.36
C TYR A 403 23.59 27.38 -13.17
N LEU A 404 22.82 27.74 -12.13
CA LEU A 404 22.42 29.13 -11.88
C LEU A 404 23.61 30.04 -11.60
N GLN A 405 24.62 29.56 -10.87
CA GLN A 405 25.86 30.30 -10.63
C GLN A 405 26.65 30.54 -11.93
N LYS A 406 26.76 29.52 -12.80
CA LYS A 406 27.46 29.64 -14.08
C LYS A 406 26.74 30.63 -15.01
N ASN A 407 25.41 30.57 -15.08
CA ASN A 407 24.64 31.46 -15.96
C ASN A 407 24.66 32.92 -15.48
N ASN A 408 24.59 33.16 -14.17
CA ASN A 408 24.71 34.52 -13.60
C ASN A 408 26.08 35.14 -13.87
N LYS A 409 27.16 34.35 -13.88
CA LYS A 409 28.50 34.84 -14.26
C LYS A 409 28.59 35.21 -15.74
N LYS A 410 27.88 34.49 -16.61
CA LYS A 410 27.82 34.80 -18.05
C LYS A 410 27.03 36.07 -18.35
N LYS A 411 25.94 36.36 -17.62
CA LYS A 411 25.15 37.58 -17.79
C LYS A 411 25.85 38.86 -17.28
N LYS A 412 26.89 38.71 -16.45
CA LYS A 412 27.68 39.82 -15.88
C LYS A 412 28.94 40.15 -16.69
N LYS A 413 29.28 39.31 -17.67
CA LYS A 413 30.32 39.56 -18.67
C LYS A 413 29.63 39.96 -19.96
#